data_AF-A0A352WR63-F1
#
_entry.id   AF-A0A352WR63-F1
#
_cell.length_a   1.000
_cell.length_b   1.000
_cell.length_c   1.000
_cell.angle_alpha   90.00
_cell.angle_beta   90.00
_cell.angle_gamma   90.00
#
_symmetry.space_group_name_H-M   'P 1'
#
loop_
_entity.id
_entity.type
_entity.pdbx_description
1 polymer ?
#
loop_
_entity_poly.entity_id
_entity_poly.type
_entity_poly.pdbx_seq_one_letter_code
_entity_poly.pdbx_strand_id
1 'polypeptide(L)'
;NDPLGYTGSYETIVQIKDFDASERMKVLMDNAQWFEDHMPFMDAHKKKEVVGITYNVVNVAGEAGDASPSTPIGVNLPNSNWIRVVHGSKSVSLGNIVSAYDKASGGGLLSEFAHDDVEVARSESHGALAGKLHTAMHEVIGHASGKLEDGVGEPKQTIKEYSSTLEEGRADLVALYFMLDEKMVELGLMKTLETGKSEYDSYIRNGMMLQLRRLEQGADIEEAHMRNRAWISHWCFERAQESGAIAKVVRDGKTFLDIKDYEALRGLFGELLREVQRIKSQGDYEAAKALVEGYGVKVDQAIHEEVLTRSEALGIAPYGGFINPEMQAMYVEDGMIGDVKLVYPDDFATQMLNYSQSYGFLPLNNDYIAE
;
A
#
# COMPACT_ATOMS: atom_id res chain seq x y z
N ASN A 1 -8.98 -18.54 -5.16
CA ASN A 1 -8.90 -19.64 -6.13
C ASN A 1 -9.48 -20.96 -5.61
N ASP A 2 -9.23 -21.35 -4.35
CA ASP A 2 -9.95 -22.46 -3.70
C ASP A 2 -11.10 -21.93 -2.81
N PRO A 3 -12.38 -22.32 -3.05
CA PRO A 3 -13.50 -21.92 -2.19
C PRO A 3 -13.38 -22.34 -0.72
N LEU A 4 -12.62 -23.40 -0.43
CA LEU A 4 -12.37 -23.88 0.93
C LEU A 4 -11.03 -23.41 1.50
N GLY A 5 -10.15 -22.85 0.67
CA GLY A 5 -8.86 -22.27 1.07
C GLY A 5 -7.80 -23.28 1.51
N TYR A 6 -7.87 -24.54 1.04
CA TYR A 6 -6.90 -25.59 1.38
C TYR A 6 -5.78 -25.78 0.35
N THR A 7 -6.02 -25.36 -0.89
CA THR A 7 -5.04 -25.45 -1.99
C THR A 7 -4.53 -24.07 -2.40
N GLY A 8 -3.24 -24.02 -2.76
CA GLY A 8 -2.58 -22.82 -3.26
C GLY A 8 -2.47 -22.85 -4.77
N SER A 9 -2.67 -21.70 -5.42
CA SER A 9 -2.36 -21.52 -6.84
C SER A 9 -0.85 -21.51 -7.05
N TYR A 10 -0.41 -21.99 -8.22
CA TYR A 10 0.99 -21.84 -8.63
C TYR A 10 1.28 -20.36 -8.94
N GLU A 11 2.35 -19.83 -8.38
CA GLU A 11 2.88 -18.50 -8.68
C GLU A 11 4.41 -18.51 -8.74
N THR A 12 4.98 -17.56 -9.45
CA THR A 12 6.43 -17.32 -9.45
C THR A 12 6.70 -15.83 -9.59
N ILE A 13 7.58 -15.31 -8.74
CA ILE A 13 8.08 -13.94 -8.81
C ILE A 13 9.60 -13.99 -8.65
N VAL A 14 10.33 -13.64 -9.72
CA VAL A 14 11.79 -13.53 -9.69
C VAL A 14 12.15 -12.12 -9.22
N GLN A 15 12.85 -12.04 -8.09
CA GLN A 15 13.07 -10.79 -7.37
C GLN A 15 14.56 -10.47 -7.28
N ILE A 16 14.92 -9.22 -7.58
CA ILE A 16 16.26 -8.65 -7.41
C ILE A 16 16.18 -7.64 -6.28
N LYS A 17 17.12 -7.67 -5.33
CA LYS A 17 17.15 -6.68 -4.24
C LYS A 17 17.26 -5.26 -4.81
N ASP A 18 16.40 -4.36 -4.34
CA ASP A 18 16.55 -2.92 -4.64
C ASP A 18 17.52 -2.34 -3.62
N PHE A 19 18.73 -2.02 -4.07
CA PHE A 19 19.80 -1.55 -3.18
C PHE A 19 19.51 -0.17 -2.60
N ASP A 20 18.91 0.75 -3.38
CA ASP A 20 18.61 2.11 -2.94
C ASP A 20 17.46 2.12 -1.92
N ALA A 21 16.41 1.34 -2.17
CA ALA A 21 15.31 1.18 -1.23
C ALA A 21 15.78 0.45 0.04
N SER A 22 16.68 -0.52 -0.08
CA SER A 22 17.28 -1.20 1.05
C SER A 22 18.13 -0.27 1.93
N GLU A 23 18.81 0.72 1.35
CA GLU A 23 19.57 1.72 2.12
C GLU A 23 18.62 2.62 2.94
N ARG A 24 17.53 3.11 2.32
CA ARG A 24 16.49 3.88 3.04
C ARG A 24 15.85 3.07 4.18
N MET A 25 15.53 1.80 3.93
CA MET A 25 15.01 0.90 4.96
C MET A 25 16.00 0.71 6.09
N LYS A 26 17.30 0.58 5.78
CA LYS A 26 18.33 0.46 6.80
C LYS A 26 18.34 1.68 7.71
N VAL A 27 18.26 2.88 7.16
CA VAL A 27 18.16 4.11 7.96
C VAL A 27 16.94 4.08 8.88
N LEU A 28 15.77 3.66 8.39
CA LEU A 28 14.57 3.51 9.23
C LEU A 28 14.76 2.45 10.32
N MET A 29 15.27 1.26 9.98
CA MET A 29 15.52 0.18 10.93
C MET A 29 16.51 0.59 12.03
N ASP A 30 17.61 1.25 11.66
CA ASP A 30 18.63 1.72 12.60
C ASP A 30 18.07 2.79 13.58
N ASN A 31 16.97 3.47 13.20
CA ASN A 31 16.30 4.49 14.01
C ASN A 31 14.94 4.04 14.56
N ALA A 32 14.59 2.75 14.44
CA ALA A 32 13.25 2.26 14.79
C ALA A 32 12.85 2.55 16.24
N GLN A 33 13.80 2.47 17.17
CA GLN A 33 13.55 2.80 18.57
C GLN A 33 13.20 4.29 18.76
N TRP A 34 13.84 5.20 18.01
CA TRP A 34 13.51 6.62 18.08
C TRP A 34 12.05 6.84 17.68
N PHE A 35 11.60 6.21 16.59
CA PHE A 35 10.21 6.31 16.16
C PHE A 35 9.25 5.76 17.21
N GLU A 36 9.53 4.59 17.79
CA GLU A 36 8.72 4.00 18.86
C GLU A 36 8.58 4.92 20.09
N ASP A 37 9.70 5.51 20.54
CA ASP A 37 9.74 6.39 21.71
C ASP A 37 8.91 7.68 21.47
N HIS A 38 8.90 8.16 20.23
CA HIS A 38 8.20 9.39 19.80
C HIS A 38 6.79 9.12 19.24
N MET A 39 6.28 7.89 19.30
CA MET A 39 4.90 7.60 18.94
C MET A 39 3.92 8.39 19.81
N PRO A 40 2.77 8.85 19.26
CA PRO A 40 1.72 9.53 20.01
C PRO A 40 0.87 8.59 20.88
N PHE A 41 1.25 7.32 21.00
CA PHE A 41 0.51 6.30 21.76
C PHE A 41 0.64 6.53 23.27
N MET A 42 -0.11 5.77 24.05
CA MET A 42 0.14 5.68 25.48
C MET A 42 1.48 4.97 25.74
N ASP A 43 2.26 5.43 26.72
CA ASP A 43 3.55 4.81 27.05
C ASP A 43 3.42 3.33 27.43
N ALA A 44 2.27 2.94 27.99
CA ALA A 44 1.95 1.53 28.28
C ALA A 44 1.92 0.65 27.02
N HIS A 45 1.65 1.22 25.85
CA HIS A 45 1.57 0.51 24.56
C HIS A 45 2.87 0.59 23.76
N LYS A 46 3.89 1.31 24.23
CA LYS A 46 5.20 1.35 23.61
C LYS A 46 6.06 0.14 23.98
N LYS A 47 6.87 -0.33 23.03
CA LYS A 47 7.92 -1.31 23.26
C LYS A 47 9.11 -0.65 23.94
N LYS A 48 9.70 -1.35 24.91
CA LYS A 48 10.96 -0.92 25.54
C LYS A 48 12.14 -1.06 24.58
N GLU A 49 12.10 -2.09 23.76
CA GLU A 49 13.12 -2.39 22.75
C GLU A 49 12.42 -2.90 21.49
N VAL A 50 12.69 -2.26 20.36
CA VAL A 50 12.26 -2.69 19.03
C VAL A 50 13.34 -3.59 18.43
N VAL A 51 13.00 -4.85 18.18
CA VAL A 51 13.93 -5.86 17.65
C VAL A 51 13.31 -6.63 16.49
N GLY A 52 14.15 -7.21 15.63
CA GLY A 52 13.71 -8.19 14.64
C GLY A 52 13.01 -7.61 13.40
N ILE A 53 13.28 -6.36 13.04
CA ILE A 53 12.73 -5.79 11.80
C ILE A 53 13.56 -6.31 10.62
N THR A 54 12.91 -7.07 9.74
CA THR A 54 13.48 -7.48 8.45
C THR A 54 12.48 -7.21 7.34
N TYR A 55 12.73 -6.15 6.58
CA TYR A 55 11.91 -5.80 5.42
C TYR A 55 12.83 -5.52 4.22
N ASN A 56 12.42 -5.94 3.01
CA ASN A 56 13.20 -5.72 1.80
C ASN A 56 12.29 -5.22 0.68
N VAL A 57 12.65 -4.12 0.01
CA VAL A 57 12.09 -3.82 -1.32
C VAL A 57 12.93 -4.52 -2.38
N VAL A 58 12.23 -5.06 -3.36
CA VAL A 58 12.81 -5.79 -4.48
C VAL A 58 12.24 -5.24 -5.80
N ASN A 59 13.01 -5.41 -6.86
CA ASN A 59 12.57 -5.24 -8.23
C ASN A 59 12.20 -6.60 -8.81
N VAL A 60 11.03 -6.68 -9.42
CA VAL A 60 10.57 -7.86 -10.15
C VAL A 60 11.28 -7.94 -11.49
N ALA A 61 11.92 -9.07 -11.76
CA ALA A 61 12.55 -9.39 -13.03
C ALA A 61 11.63 -10.20 -13.97
N GLY A 62 10.69 -10.97 -13.41
CA GLY A 62 9.69 -11.70 -14.17
C GLY A 62 8.71 -12.46 -13.28
N GLU A 63 7.48 -12.60 -13.76
CA GLU A 63 6.35 -13.20 -13.04
C GLU A 63 5.66 -14.29 -13.88
N ALA A 64 5.09 -15.28 -13.21
CA ALA A 64 4.28 -16.32 -13.83
C ALA A 64 3.21 -16.87 -12.86
N GLY A 65 2.24 -17.60 -13.39
CA GLY A 65 1.14 -18.15 -12.59
C GLY A 65 0.24 -17.06 -12.05
N ASP A 66 -0.22 -17.20 -10.81
CA ASP A 66 -1.17 -16.29 -10.15
C ASP A 66 -0.62 -14.86 -9.93
N ALA A 67 0.68 -14.64 -10.18
CA ALA A 67 1.33 -13.34 -10.11
C ALA A 67 1.43 -12.63 -11.47
N SER A 68 0.89 -13.18 -12.57
CA SER A 68 0.95 -12.55 -13.90
C SER A 68 -0.29 -12.86 -14.74
N PRO A 69 -0.87 -11.88 -15.48
CA PRO A 69 -0.39 -10.50 -15.64
C PRO A 69 -0.86 -9.56 -14.51
N SER A 70 -1.77 -10.02 -13.65
CA SER A 70 -2.18 -9.29 -12.45
C SER A 70 -1.28 -9.72 -11.31
N THR A 71 -0.46 -8.80 -10.82
CA THR A 71 0.55 -9.08 -9.79
C THR A 71 0.20 -8.37 -8.47
N PRO A 72 0.56 -8.94 -7.30
CA PRO A 72 0.53 -8.19 -6.05
C PRO A 72 1.55 -7.04 -6.05
N ILE A 73 1.41 -6.10 -5.12
CA ILE A 73 2.41 -5.04 -4.88
C ILE A 73 3.41 -5.39 -3.78
N GLY A 74 3.17 -6.50 -3.06
CA GLY A 74 4.01 -7.01 -1.99
C GLY A 74 3.61 -8.44 -1.62
N VAL A 75 4.52 -9.16 -0.97
CA VAL A 75 4.38 -10.58 -0.63
C VAL A 75 4.95 -10.83 0.76
N ASN A 76 4.22 -11.57 1.59
CA ASN A 76 4.65 -11.97 2.93
C ASN A 76 4.56 -13.49 3.10
N LEU A 77 5.71 -14.16 3.12
CA LEU A 77 5.79 -15.61 3.11
C LEU A 77 6.79 -16.14 4.15
N PRO A 78 6.66 -17.41 4.59
CA PRO A 78 5.66 -18.40 4.16
C PRO A 78 4.31 -18.26 4.87
N ASN A 79 3.27 -18.89 4.30
CA ASN A 79 1.91 -18.91 4.89
C ASN A 79 1.78 -19.80 6.15
N SER A 80 2.75 -20.67 6.42
CA SER A 80 2.70 -21.59 7.56
C SER A 80 2.97 -20.90 8.90
N ASN A 81 1.94 -20.75 9.73
CA ASN A 81 2.02 -20.03 11.02
C ASN A 81 3.15 -20.53 11.94
N TRP A 82 3.35 -21.85 12.07
CA TRP A 82 4.38 -22.38 12.95
C TRP A 82 5.79 -21.98 12.48
N ILE A 83 6.02 -21.93 11.17
CA ILE A 83 7.30 -21.48 10.60
C ILE A 83 7.50 -20.01 10.92
N ARG A 84 6.46 -19.18 10.75
CA ARG A 84 6.52 -17.75 11.07
C ARG A 84 6.87 -17.51 12.54
N VAL A 85 6.32 -18.30 13.45
CA VAL A 85 6.60 -18.21 14.89
C VAL A 85 8.02 -18.65 15.24
N VAL A 86 8.49 -19.77 14.67
CA VAL A 86 9.78 -20.37 15.07
C VAL A 86 10.97 -19.79 14.31
N HIS A 87 10.78 -19.45 13.03
CA HIS A 87 11.84 -19.08 12.10
C HIS A 87 11.66 -17.68 11.50
N GLY A 88 10.53 -17.02 11.73
CA GLY A 88 10.19 -15.73 11.13
C GLY A 88 9.56 -15.83 9.75
N SER A 89 9.31 -14.68 9.15
CA SER A 89 8.77 -14.53 7.78
C SER A 89 9.59 -13.49 7.01
N LYS A 90 9.42 -13.50 5.69
CA LYS A 90 9.98 -12.49 4.81
C LYS A 90 8.83 -11.72 4.17
N SER A 91 8.75 -10.43 4.47
CA SER A 91 7.88 -9.49 3.77
C SER A 91 8.69 -8.69 2.75
N VAL A 92 8.18 -8.58 1.53
CA VAL A 92 8.80 -7.84 0.43
C VAL A 92 7.79 -6.97 -0.29
N SER A 93 8.18 -5.74 -0.65
CA SER A 93 7.43 -4.90 -1.59
C SER A 93 8.07 -4.95 -2.99
N LEU A 94 7.22 -5.08 -4.01
CA LEU A 94 7.60 -5.12 -5.41
C LEU A 94 7.71 -3.69 -5.96
N GLY A 95 8.84 -3.05 -5.68
CA GLY A 95 9.02 -1.60 -5.83
C GLY A 95 8.86 -1.08 -7.27
N ASN A 96 9.30 -1.84 -8.27
CA ASN A 96 9.13 -1.47 -9.67
C ASN A 96 7.70 -1.66 -10.17
N ILE A 97 6.94 -2.64 -9.65
CA ILE A 97 5.51 -2.81 -9.93
C ILE A 97 4.72 -1.62 -9.38
N VAL A 98 4.93 -1.27 -8.10
CA VAL A 98 4.31 -0.08 -7.49
C VAL A 98 4.63 1.17 -8.31
N SER A 99 5.92 1.38 -8.61
CA SER A 99 6.33 2.53 -9.42
C SER A 99 5.74 2.52 -10.83
N ALA A 100 5.50 1.35 -11.42
CA ALA A 100 4.91 1.25 -12.74
C ALA A 100 3.42 1.56 -12.73
N TYR A 101 2.66 1.12 -11.71
CA TYR A 101 1.28 1.55 -11.50
C TYR A 101 1.17 3.07 -11.37
N ASP A 102 2.01 3.67 -10.53
CA ASP A 102 2.03 5.13 -10.34
C ASP A 102 2.26 5.86 -11.66
N LYS A 103 3.25 5.43 -12.45
CA LYS A 103 3.56 6.03 -13.75
C LYS A 103 2.49 5.76 -14.82
N ALA A 104 1.88 4.57 -14.81
CA ALA A 104 0.88 4.16 -15.80
C ALA A 104 -0.47 4.84 -15.60
N SER A 105 -0.80 5.25 -14.37
CA SER A 105 -2.00 6.05 -14.09
C SER A 105 -2.02 7.40 -14.82
N GLY A 106 -0.85 7.86 -15.29
CA GLY A 106 -0.66 9.07 -16.08
C GLY A 106 -0.95 10.36 -15.29
N GLY A 107 -0.66 11.51 -15.89
CA GLY A 107 -1.03 12.80 -15.31
C GLY A 107 -2.54 13.07 -15.31
N GLY A 108 -3.32 12.36 -16.13
CA GLY A 108 -4.74 12.64 -16.32
C GLY A 108 -5.58 12.52 -15.05
N LEU A 109 -5.39 11.46 -14.26
CA LEU A 109 -6.09 11.31 -12.98
C LEU A 109 -5.64 12.34 -11.95
N LEU A 110 -4.34 12.67 -11.91
CA LEU A 110 -3.83 13.69 -11.01
C LEU A 110 -4.42 15.06 -11.37
N SER A 111 -4.32 15.49 -12.63
CA SER A 111 -4.88 16.77 -13.09
C SER A 111 -6.40 16.84 -12.97
N GLU A 112 -7.12 15.73 -13.13
CA GLU A 112 -8.57 15.70 -13.00
C GLU A 112 -9.02 15.82 -11.54
N PHE A 113 -8.32 15.20 -10.59
CA PHE A 113 -8.77 15.08 -9.19
C PHE A 113 -8.03 15.95 -8.17
N ALA A 114 -6.83 16.45 -8.49
CA ALA A 114 -6.12 17.39 -7.63
C ALA A 114 -6.88 18.72 -7.52
N HIS A 115 -6.78 19.36 -6.35
CA HIS A 115 -7.42 20.64 -6.12
C HIS A 115 -6.81 21.75 -6.99
N ASP A 116 -5.51 21.83 -7.14
CA ASP A 116 -4.90 22.92 -7.91
C ASP A 116 -3.54 22.55 -8.50
N ASP A 117 -2.99 23.49 -9.27
CA ASP A 117 -1.68 23.36 -9.91
C ASP A 117 -0.54 23.21 -8.89
N VAL A 118 -0.73 23.66 -7.64
CA VAL A 118 0.26 23.49 -6.57
C VAL A 118 0.31 22.04 -6.12
N GLU A 119 -0.85 21.41 -5.87
CA GLU A 119 -0.94 19.97 -5.59
C GLU A 119 -0.37 19.16 -6.75
N VAL A 120 -0.73 19.49 -8.00
CA VAL A 120 -0.21 18.80 -9.19
C VAL A 120 1.31 18.89 -9.26
N ALA A 121 1.88 20.10 -9.19
CA ALA A 121 3.33 20.30 -9.27
C ALA A 121 4.07 19.63 -8.10
N ARG A 122 3.48 19.63 -6.90
CA ARG A 122 4.03 18.91 -5.73
C ARG A 122 4.02 17.40 -5.98
N SER A 123 2.92 16.84 -6.45
CA SER A 123 2.83 15.40 -6.75
C SER A 123 3.81 14.98 -7.84
N GLU A 124 4.00 15.77 -8.89
CA GLU A 124 4.98 15.47 -9.95
C GLU A 124 6.43 15.49 -9.44
N SER A 125 6.76 16.39 -8.53
CA SER A 125 8.12 16.56 -8.00
C SER A 125 8.44 15.65 -6.82
N HIS A 126 7.46 15.33 -5.99
CA HIS A 126 7.65 14.63 -4.73
C HIS A 126 6.87 13.31 -4.58
N GLY A 127 5.78 13.11 -5.33
CA GLY A 127 4.84 11.99 -5.12
C GLY A 127 5.48 10.60 -5.21
N ALA A 128 6.41 10.40 -6.15
CA ALA A 128 7.10 9.13 -6.29
C ALA A 128 8.02 8.79 -5.10
N LEU A 129 8.63 9.80 -4.46
CA LEU A 129 9.40 9.58 -3.23
C LEU A 129 8.47 9.44 -2.02
N ALA A 130 7.40 10.24 -1.98
CA ALA A 130 6.40 10.24 -0.92
C ALA A 130 5.80 8.83 -0.73
N GLY A 131 5.26 8.23 -1.79
CA GLY A 131 4.67 6.89 -1.71
C GLY A 131 5.67 5.80 -1.34
N LYS A 132 6.93 5.91 -1.79
CA LYS A 132 8.00 4.98 -1.40
C LYS A 132 8.37 5.10 0.08
N LEU A 133 8.44 6.32 0.61
CA LEU A 133 8.73 6.55 2.03
C LEU A 133 7.55 6.13 2.90
N HIS A 134 6.31 6.45 2.51
CA HIS A 134 5.10 5.99 3.19
C HIS A 134 5.09 4.47 3.31
N THR A 135 5.27 3.76 2.20
CA THR A 135 5.33 2.29 2.17
C THR A 135 6.46 1.76 3.05
N ALA A 136 7.67 2.34 2.96
CA ALA A 136 8.79 1.91 3.78
C ALA A 136 8.52 2.14 5.28
N MET A 137 7.92 3.27 5.66
CA MET A 137 7.57 3.55 7.05
C MET A 137 6.47 2.62 7.56
N HIS A 138 5.40 2.41 6.78
CA HIS A 138 4.31 1.49 7.10
C HIS A 138 4.86 0.10 7.45
N GLU A 139 5.76 -0.40 6.62
CA GLU A 139 6.26 -1.77 6.72
C GLU A 139 7.35 -1.95 7.78
N VAL A 140 8.28 -1.00 7.85
CA VAL A 140 9.46 -1.09 8.74
C VAL A 140 9.14 -0.60 10.15
N ILE A 141 8.37 0.48 10.27
CA ILE A 141 8.08 1.14 11.55
C ILE A 141 6.65 0.86 11.98
N GLY A 142 5.69 0.98 11.07
CA GLY A 142 4.27 0.75 11.31
C GLY A 142 4.04 -0.62 11.93
N HIS A 143 4.12 -1.71 11.17
CA HIS A 143 3.89 -3.07 11.69
C HIS A 143 4.81 -3.49 12.84
N ALA A 144 6.02 -2.93 12.92
CA ALA A 144 6.97 -3.27 13.98
C ALA A 144 6.69 -2.56 15.31
N SER A 145 5.89 -1.50 15.33
CA SER A 145 5.65 -0.66 16.51
C SER A 145 4.52 -1.14 17.41
N GLY A 146 4.58 -0.72 18.67
CA GLY A 146 3.52 -0.93 19.65
C GLY A 146 3.37 -2.38 20.16
N LYS A 147 2.74 -2.54 21.33
CA LYS A 147 2.50 -3.85 21.95
C LYS A 147 1.10 -3.95 22.54
N LEU A 148 0.63 -5.18 22.70
CA LEU A 148 -0.61 -5.49 23.43
C LEU A 148 -0.40 -5.32 24.94
N GLU A 149 -1.50 -5.10 25.67
CA GLU A 149 -1.49 -5.15 27.14
C GLU A 149 -1.42 -6.62 27.62
N ASP A 150 -0.88 -6.82 28.82
CA ASP A 150 -0.72 -8.16 29.40
C ASP A 150 -2.10 -8.84 29.56
N GLY A 151 -2.21 -10.07 29.04
CA GLY A 151 -3.45 -10.86 29.10
C GLY A 151 -4.47 -10.56 28.01
N VAL A 152 -4.21 -9.60 27.12
CA VAL A 152 -5.04 -9.37 25.91
C VAL A 152 -4.62 -10.36 24.83
N GLY A 153 -5.61 -11.05 24.24
CA GLY A 153 -5.39 -11.99 23.14
C GLY A 153 -5.03 -11.30 21.82
N GLU A 154 -4.57 -12.07 20.85
CA GLU A 154 -4.18 -11.54 19.54
C GLU A 154 -5.36 -10.84 18.85
N PRO A 155 -5.14 -9.78 18.04
CA PRO A 155 -6.20 -9.02 17.38
C PRO A 155 -7.21 -9.88 16.60
N LYS A 156 -6.76 -10.97 15.98
CA LYS A 156 -7.62 -11.91 15.27
C LYS A 156 -8.67 -12.58 16.18
N GLN A 157 -8.39 -12.69 17.48
CA GLN A 157 -9.27 -13.26 18.49
C GLN A 157 -10.15 -12.19 19.14
N THR A 158 -9.56 -11.02 19.42
CA THR A 158 -10.22 -9.95 20.18
C THR A 158 -11.09 -9.06 19.30
N ILE A 159 -10.53 -8.52 18.21
CA ILE A 159 -11.22 -7.61 17.27
C ILE A 159 -11.65 -8.28 15.95
N LYS A 160 -11.34 -9.57 15.78
CA LYS A 160 -11.93 -10.49 14.78
C LYS A 160 -11.88 -9.97 13.35
N GLU A 161 -13.03 -9.78 12.69
CA GLU A 161 -13.16 -9.33 11.30
C GLU A 161 -12.52 -7.95 11.04
N TYR A 162 -12.37 -7.12 12.08
CA TYR A 162 -11.76 -5.80 11.98
C TYR A 162 -10.23 -5.85 12.11
N SER A 163 -9.64 -7.00 12.48
CA SER A 163 -8.20 -7.11 12.75
C SER A 163 -7.31 -6.68 11.59
N SER A 164 -7.63 -7.11 10.36
CA SER A 164 -6.82 -6.81 9.18
C SER A 164 -6.84 -5.31 8.86
N THR A 165 -8.04 -4.74 8.67
CA THR A 165 -8.17 -3.31 8.31
C THR A 165 -7.63 -2.38 9.39
N LEU A 166 -7.78 -2.73 10.67
CA LEU A 166 -7.26 -1.95 11.78
C LEU A 166 -5.73 -1.98 11.84
N GLU A 167 -5.11 -3.16 11.62
CA GLU A 167 -3.65 -3.27 11.61
C GLU A 167 -3.01 -2.49 10.46
N GLU A 168 -3.60 -2.58 9.27
CA GLU A 168 -3.14 -1.85 8.08
C GLU A 168 -3.26 -0.34 8.27
N GLY A 169 -4.41 0.15 8.73
CA GLY A 169 -4.57 1.58 8.96
C GLY A 169 -3.74 2.11 10.13
N ARG A 170 -3.45 1.29 11.14
CA ARG A 170 -2.49 1.66 12.19
C ARG A 170 -1.10 1.89 11.60
N ALA A 171 -0.65 1.01 10.71
CA ALA A 171 0.65 1.14 10.06
C ALA A 171 0.70 2.33 9.08
N ASP A 172 -0.37 2.60 8.33
CA ASP A 172 -0.52 3.82 7.52
C ASP A 172 -0.46 5.07 8.39
N LEU A 173 -1.19 5.10 9.49
CA LEU A 173 -1.20 6.25 10.41
C LEU A 173 0.18 6.54 11.01
N VAL A 174 0.98 5.50 11.31
CA VAL A 174 2.38 5.68 11.73
C VAL A 174 3.17 6.38 10.63
N ALA A 175 3.06 5.91 9.39
CA ALA A 175 3.75 6.53 8.26
C ALA A 175 3.29 7.98 8.09
N LEU A 176 1.99 8.22 7.98
CA LEU A 176 1.40 9.55 7.84
C LEU A 176 1.87 10.50 8.96
N TYR A 177 1.82 10.09 10.22
CA TYR A 177 2.23 10.94 11.35
C TYR A 177 3.68 11.42 11.25
N PHE A 178 4.61 10.55 10.81
CA PHE A 178 6.03 10.90 10.72
C PHE A 178 6.45 11.49 9.36
N MET A 179 5.64 11.37 8.31
CA MET A 179 5.95 11.96 7.00
C MET A 179 6.11 13.48 7.03
N LEU A 180 5.56 14.16 8.04
CA LEU A 180 5.77 15.60 8.30
C LEU A 180 6.68 15.87 9.51
N ASP A 181 7.46 14.88 9.96
CA ASP A 181 8.47 15.08 10.99
C ASP A 181 9.81 15.52 10.39
N GLU A 182 10.43 16.56 10.97
CA GLU A 182 11.76 17.02 10.58
C GLU A 182 12.82 15.92 10.70
N LYS A 183 12.59 14.89 11.54
CA LYS A 183 13.48 13.74 11.65
C LYS A 183 13.70 13.04 10.31
N MET A 184 12.69 13.00 9.45
CA MET A 184 12.80 12.40 8.13
C MET A 184 13.76 13.18 7.22
N VAL A 185 13.87 14.50 7.41
CA VAL A 185 14.86 15.35 6.73
C VAL A 185 16.24 15.17 7.35
N GLU A 186 16.33 15.17 8.68
CA GLU A 186 17.59 14.94 9.41
C GLU A 186 18.27 13.61 9.05
N LEU A 187 17.47 12.56 8.86
CA LEU A 187 17.93 11.23 8.47
C LEU A 187 18.25 11.11 6.96
N GLY A 188 18.06 12.19 6.19
CA GLY A 188 18.33 12.21 4.75
C GLY A 188 17.34 11.39 3.91
N LEU A 189 16.20 11.00 4.48
CA LEU A 189 15.16 10.23 3.78
C LEU A 189 14.39 11.10 2.77
N MET A 190 14.26 12.40 3.07
CA MET A 190 13.72 13.40 2.15
C MET A 190 14.47 14.73 2.29
N LYS A 191 14.39 15.58 1.26
CA LYS A 191 15.07 16.89 1.24
C LYS A 191 14.28 17.98 1.95
N THR A 192 12.96 17.92 1.89
CA THR A 192 12.03 18.92 2.45
C THR A 192 10.74 18.22 2.85
N LEU A 193 9.97 18.85 3.74
CA LEU A 193 8.64 18.37 4.15
C LEU A 193 7.57 18.45 3.05
N GLU A 194 7.86 19.05 1.88
CA GLU A 194 6.94 19.01 0.73
C GLU A 194 6.68 17.57 0.25
N THR A 195 7.63 16.64 0.50
CA THR A 195 7.39 15.21 0.28
C THR A 195 6.29 14.66 1.17
N GLY A 196 6.25 15.05 2.45
CA GLY A 196 5.19 14.65 3.37
C GLY A 196 3.84 15.25 3.00
N LYS A 197 3.81 16.52 2.59
CA LYS A 197 2.57 17.16 2.10
C LYS A 197 2.03 16.47 0.86
N SER A 198 2.91 16.07 -0.07
CA SER A 198 2.52 15.32 -1.26
C SER A 198 1.84 14.00 -0.91
N GLU A 199 2.31 13.32 0.14
CA GLU A 199 1.68 12.09 0.62
C GLU A 199 0.30 12.38 1.20
N TYR A 200 0.15 13.44 2.00
CA TYR A 200 -1.13 13.79 2.62
C TYR A 200 -2.19 14.12 1.58
N ASP A 201 -1.83 14.91 0.56
CA ASP A 201 -2.72 15.23 -0.56
C ASP A 201 -3.19 13.96 -1.26
N SER A 202 -2.23 13.09 -1.62
CA SER A 202 -2.51 11.81 -2.27
C SER A 202 -3.40 10.91 -1.41
N TYR A 203 -3.09 10.78 -0.12
CA TYR A 203 -3.78 9.88 0.80
C TYR A 203 -5.24 10.31 1.01
N ILE A 204 -5.47 11.58 1.31
CA ILE A 204 -6.83 12.12 1.52
C ILE A 204 -7.64 12.06 0.21
N ARG A 205 -7.06 12.46 -0.92
CA ARG A 205 -7.72 12.36 -2.23
C ARG A 205 -8.04 10.92 -2.60
N ASN A 206 -7.16 9.97 -2.27
CA ASN A 206 -7.37 8.56 -2.51
C ASN A 206 -8.50 8.00 -1.63
N GLY A 207 -8.39 8.17 -0.31
CA GLY A 207 -9.31 7.60 0.66
C GLY A 207 -10.73 8.14 0.52
N MET A 208 -10.89 9.44 0.25
CA MET A 208 -12.20 10.10 0.11
C MET A 208 -12.85 9.90 -1.27
N MET A 209 -12.06 9.72 -2.34
CA MET A 209 -12.58 9.78 -3.70
C MET A 209 -11.95 8.76 -4.65
N LEU A 210 -10.64 8.87 -4.93
CA LEU A 210 -10.05 8.21 -6.10
C LEU A 210 -10.16 6.69 -6.04
N GLN A 211 -10.14 6.08 -4.84
CA GLN A 211 -10.25 4.63 -4.72
C GLN A 211 -11.63 4.07 -5.14
N LEU A 212 -12.68 4.89 -5.11
CA LEU A 212 -14.05 4.48 -5.44
C LEU A 212 -14.20 4.06 -6.92
N ARG A 213 -13.28 4.47 -7.79
CA ARG A 213 -13.23 4.03 -9.20
C ARG A 213 -13.07 2.51 -9.36
N ARG A 214 -12.67 1.81 -8.30
CA ARG A 214 -12.48 0.35 -8.27
C ARG A 214 -13.77 -0.40 -7.95
N LEU A 215 -14.84 0.30 -7.56
CA LEU A 215 -16.10 -0.28 -7.11
C LEU A 215 -17.15 -0.18 -8.21
N GLU A 216 -17.99 -1.21 -8.32
CA GLU A 216 -19.22 -1.16 -9.10
C GLU A 216 -20.22 -0.19 -8.47
N GLN A 217 -20.99 0.55 -9.28
CA GLN A 217 -21.96 1.52 -8.77
C GLN A 217 -22.95 0.86 -7.79
N GLY A 218 -23.15 1.47 -6.62
CA GLY A 218 -23.99 0.92 -5.55
C GLY A 218 -23.27 0.00 -4.56
N ALA A 219 -22.01 -0.36 -4.82
CA ALA A 219 -21.22 -1.19 -3.90
C ALA A 219 -20.66 -0.38 -2.71
N ASP A 220 -20.47 -1.09 -1.60
CA ASP A 220 -19.72 -0.62 -0.44
C ASP A 220 -18.25 -1.07 -0.51
N ILE A 221 -17.41 -0.55 0.37
CA ILE A 221 -16.00 -0.96 0.46
C ILE A 221 -15.88 -2.28 1.22
N GLU A 222 -15.29 -3.30 0.58
CA GLU A 222 -15.06 -4.62 1.18
C GLU A 222 -13.60 -4.89 1.55
N GLU A 223 -12.68 -4.48 0.69
CA GLU A 223 -11.25 -4.78 0.80
C GLU A 223 -10.60 -4.04 1.98
N ALA A 224 -9.82 -4.74 2.81
CA ALA A 224 -9.31 -4.24 4.08
C ALA A 224 -8.42 -2.99 3.96
N HIS A 225 -7.58 -2.91 2.93
CA HIS A 225 -6.74 -1.75 2.67
C HIS A 225 -7.57 -0.55 2.18
N MET A 226 -8.55 -0.76 1.31
CA MET A 226 -9.49 0.30 0.90
C MET A 226 -10.29 0.82 2.09
N ARG A 227 -10.75 -0.08 2.96
CA ARG A 227 -11.47 0.29 4.20
C ARG A 227 -10.61 1.17 5.09
N ASN A 228 -9.31 0.86 5.24
CA ASN A 228 -8.44 1.65 6.10
C ASN A 228 -8.21 3.06 5.58
N ARG A 229 -7.94 3.21 4.29
CA ARG A 229 -7.75 4.52 3.67
C ARG A 229 -9.01 5.35 3.78
N ALA A 230 -10.17 4.70 3.63
CA ALA A 230 -11.47 5.32 3.84
C ALA A 230 -11.65 5.79 5.28
N TRP A 231 -11.54 4.90 6.28
CA TRP A 231 -11.83 5.30 7.66
C TRP A 231 -10.84 6.33 8.21
N ILE A 232 -9.57 6.28 7.82
CA ILE A 232 -8.59 7.32 8.18
C ILE A 232 -9.01 8.67 7.59
N SER A 233 -9.30 8.70 6.29
CA SER A 233 -9.59 9.95 5.58
C SER A 233 -10.92 10.55 6.00
N HIS A 234 -11.98 9.73 6.12
CA HIS A 234 -13.30 10.19 6.55
C HIS A 234 -13.30 10.67 8.00
N TRP A 235 -12.61 9.97 8.91
CA TRP A 235 -12.48 10.40 10.30
C TRP A 235 -11.73 11.73 10.40
N CYS A 236 -10.58 11.85 9.73
CA CYS A 236 -9.80 13.09 9.75
C CYS A 236 -10.57 14.24 9.10
N PHE A 237 -11.28 14.00 8.00
CA PHE A 237 -12.11 15.00 7.35
C PHE A 237 -13.24 15.49 8.27
N GLU A 238 -13.93 14.58 8.96
CA GLU A 238 -14.97 14.94 9.93
C GLU A 238 -14.40 15.80 11.06
N ARG A 239 -13.27 15.40 11.66
CA ARG A 239 -12.64 16.14 12.76
C ARG A 239 -12.02 17.46 12.31
N ALA A 240 -11.60 17.56 11.06
CA ALA A 240 -11.07 18.78 10.47
C ALA A 240 -12.16 19.82 10.16
N GLN A 241 -13.46 19.50 10.26
CA GLN A 241 -14.53 20.46 9.95
C GLN A 241 -14.52 21.68 10.87
N GLU A 242 -14.19 21.51 12.16
CA GLU A 242 -14.17 22.61 13.12
C GLU A 242 -12.98 23.56 12.88
N SER A 243 -11.81 23.01 12.56
CA SER A 243 -10.60 23.81 12.28
C SER A 243 -10.54 24.33 10.84
N GLY A 244 -11.27 23.71 9.91
CA GLY A 244 -11.16 23.95 8.48
C GLY A 244 -9.85 23.43 7.88
N ALA A 245 -9.16 22.50 8.55
CA ALA A 245 -7.86 21.98 8.10
C ALA A 245 -7.95 21.21 6.77
N ILE A 246 -9.11 20.60 6.47
CA ILE A 246 -9.43 20.02 5.17
C ILE A 246 -10.76 20.62 4.71
N ALA A 247 -10.78 21.15 3.49
CA ALA A 247 -11.98 21.70 2.88
C ALA A 247 -12.44 20.82 1.70
N LYS A 248 -13.77 20.63 1.59
CA LYS A 248 -14.40 20.10 0.38
C LYS A 248 -14.81 21.26 -0.51
N VAL A 249 -14.19 21.36 -1.68
CA VAL A 249 -14.41 22.44 -2.65
C VAL A 249 -15.15 21.88 -3.86
N VAL A 250 -16.23 22.54 -4.29
CA VAL A 250 -16.96 22.17 -5.50
C VAL A 250 -16.74 23.24 -6.56
N ARG A 251 -16.19 22.85 -7.72
CA ARG A 251 -15.99 23.73 -8.89
C ARG A 251 -16.53 23.05 -10.12
N ASP A 252 -17.38 23.74 -10.86
CA ASP A 252 -18.01 23.23 -12.09
C ASP A 252 -18.68 21.86 -11.92
N GLY A 253 -19.31 21.65 -10.75
CA GLY A 253 -19.97 20.38 -10.40
C GLY A 253 -19.02 19.24 -10.01
N LYS A 254 -17.72 19.48 -9.92
CA LYS A 254 -16.71 18.51 -9.48
C LYS A 254 -16.24 18.80 -8.06
N THR A 255 -16.13 17.75 -7.26
CA THR A 255 -15.64 17.78 -5.88
C THR A 255 -14.12 17.64 -5.84
N PHE A 256 -13.48 18.45 -4.99
CA PHE A 256 -12.05 18.45 -4.70
C PHE A 256 -11.83 18.53 -3.19
N LEU A 257 -10.72 17.97 -2.72
CA LEU A 257 -10.28 18.05 -1.33
C LEU A 257 -9.07 18.96 -1.26
N ASP A 258 -9.08 19.90 -0.32
CA ASP A 258 -8.06 20.93 -0.17
C ASP A 258 -7.55 20.93 1.27
N ILE A 259 -6.28 20.55 1.45
CA ILE A 259 -5.64 20.54 2.77
C ILE A 259 -5.10 21.95 3.04
N LYS A 260 -5.78 22.67 3.92
CA LYS A 260 -5.43 24.04 4.32
C LYS A 260 -4.36 24.10 5.40
N ASP A 261 -4.35 23.10 6.28
CA ASP A 261 -3.40 23.03 7.40
C ASP A 261 -2.89 21.60 7.58
N TYR A 262 -1.68 21.37 7.07
CA TYR A 262 -1.01 20.07 7.11
C TYR A 262 -0.56 19.69 8.52
N GLU A 263 -0.21 20.65 9.39
CA GLU A 263 0.19 20.37 10.77
C GLU A 263 -1.03 20.01 11.62
N ALA A 264 -2.15 20.70 11.42
CA ALA A 264 -3.41 20.31 12.05
C ALA A 264 -3.83 18.89 11.63
N LEU A 265 -3.70 18.55 10.34
CA LEU A 265 -3.97 17.20 9.86
C LEU A 265 -3.00 16.15 10.46
N ARG A 266 -1.71 16.49 10.59
CA ARG A 266 -0.74 15.64 11.30
C ARG A 266 -1.16 15.37 12.74
N GLY A 267 -1.68 16.39 13.43
CA GLY A 267 -2.26 16.25 14.77
C GLY A 267 -3.41 15.25 14.81
N LEU A 268 -4.36 15.35 13.86
CA LEU A 268 -5.48 14.42 13.73
C LEU A 268 -5.01 12.98 13.44
N PHE A 269 -4.00 12.78 12.59
CA PHE A 269 -3.39 11.47 12.40
C PHE A 269 -2.82 10.93 13.71
N GLY A 270 -2.13 11.75 14.50
CA GLY A 270 -1.60 11.35 15.80
C GLY A 270 -2.69 10.96 16.81
N GLU A 271 -3.79 11.71 16.85
CA GLU A 271 -4.95 11.40 17.71
C GLU A 271 -5.61 10.08 17.32
N LEU A 272 -5.89 9.89 16.02
CA LEU A 272 -6.49 8.66 15.52
C LEU A 272 -5.56 7.47 15.74
N LEU A 273 -4.27 7.65 15.50
CA LEU A 273 -3.25 6.63 15.71
C LEU A 273 -3.18 6.17 17.17
N ARG A 274 -3.25 7.12 18.12
CA ARG A 274 -3.32 6.81 19.55
C ARG A 274 -4.55 5.95 19.87
N GLU A 275 -5.72 6.29 19.32
CA GLU A 275 -6.94 5.53 19.55
C GLU A 275 -6.90 4.15 18.91
N VAL A 276 -6.42 4.05 17.67
CA VAL A 276 -6.27 2.77 16.95
C VAL A 276 -5.28 1.85 17.68
N GLN A 277 -4.17 2.38 18.19
CA GLN A 277 -3.27 1.60 19.03
C GLN A 277 -3.96 1.14 20.33
N ARG A 278 -4.77 1.98 20.98
CA ARG A 278 -5.53 1.59 22.17
C ARG A 278 -6.48 0.43 21.86
N ILE A 279 -7.28 0.57 20.80
CA ILE A 279 -8.23 -0.45 20.35
C ILE A 279 -7.52 -1.80 20.16
N LYS A 280 -6.39 -1.79 19.43
CA LYS A 280 -5.57 -2.99 19.22
C LYS A 280 -5.05 -3.56 20.54
N SER A 281 -4.45 -2.72 21.37
CA SER A 281 -3.71 -3.16 22.57
C SER A 281 -4.61 -3.66 23.69
N GLN A 282 -5.86 -3.20 23.72
CA GLN A 282 -6.89 -3.58 24.70
C GLN A 282 -7.89 -4.61 24.16
N GLY A 283 -7.86 -4.90 22.85
CA GLY A 283 -8.79 -5.83 22.22
C GLY A 283 -10.24 -5.31 22.19
N ASP A 284 -10.42 -4.00 22.03
CA ASP A 284 -11.72 -3.32 22.09
C ASP A 284 -12.52 -3.52 20.79
N TYR A 285 -13.26 -4.63 20.73
CA TYR A 285 -14.05 -5.01 19.54
C TYR A 285 -15.10 -3.94 19.17
N GLU A 286 -15.80 -3.37 20.15
CA GLU A 286 -16.87 -2.40 19.87
C GLU A 286 -16.32 -1.09 19.32
N ALA A 287 -15.18 -0.61 19.83
CA ALA A 287 -14.52 0.56 19.26
C ALA A 287 -13.95 0.28 17.85
N ALA A 288 -13.37 -0.91 17.62
CA ALA A 288 -12.92 -1.32 16.29
C ALA A 288 -14.08 -1.32 15.29
N LYS A 289 -15.20 -1.91 15.68
CA LYS A 289 -16.45 -1.94 14.90
C LYS A 289 -16.97 -0.54 14.61
N ALA A 290 -17.06 0.32 15.63
CA ALA A 290 -17.57 1.67 15.49
C ALA A 290 -16.72 2.50 14.50
N LEU A 291 -15.40 2.37 14.57
CA LEU A 291 -14.49 3.06 13.64
C LEU A 291 -14.65 2.55 12.21
N VAL A 292 -14.57 1.23 12.01
CA VAL A 292 -14.59 0.65 10.66
C VAL A 292 -15.97 0.80 10.01
N GLU A 293 -17.05 0.45 10.70
CA GLU A 293 -18.41 0.55 10.13
C GLU A 293 -18.87 2.01 9.98
N GLY A 294 -18.40 2.90 10.85
CA GLY A 294 -18.75 4.31 10.83
C GLY A 294 -18.07 5.09 9.70
N TYR A 295 -16.82 4.75 9.36
CA TYR A 295 -16.01 5.56 8.45
C TYR A 295 -15.38 4.78 7.29
N GLY A 296 -15.38 3.44 7.30
CA GLY A 296 -14.58 2.63 6.36
C GLY A 296 -15.37 1.80 5.35
N VAL A 297 -16.69 1.63 5.55
CA VAL A 297 -17.50 0.70 4.74
C VAL A 297 -18.42 1.43 3.78
N LYS A 298 -19.22 2.37 4.27
CA LYS A 298 -20.31 2.99 3.50
C LYS A 298 -19.79 4.04 2.53
N VAL A 299 -20.19 3.89 1.26
CA VAL A 299 -19.81 4.81 0.19
C VAL A 299 -20.90 5.85 -0.01
N ASP A 300 -20.51 7.14 -0.05
CA ASP A 300 -21.37 8.22 -0.55
C ASP A 300 -21.58 8.02 -2.06
N GLN A 301 -22.78 7.59 -2.42
CA GLN A 301 -23.12 7.21 -3.79
C GLN A 301 -23.08 8.40 -4.76
N ALA A 302 -23.29 9.64 -4.29
CA ALA A 302 -23.18 10.81 -5.14
C ALA A 302 -21.70 11.09 -5.50
N ILE A 303 -20.79 10.96 -4.53
CA ILE A 303 -19.35 11.07 -4.77
C ILE A 303 -18.88 9.90 -5.65
N HIS A 304 -19.39 8.69 -5.44
CA HIS A 304 -19.03 7.53 -6.26
C HIS A 304 -19.41 7.72 -7.73
N GLU A 305 -20.65 8.13 -8.00
CA GLU A 305 -21.12 8.43 -9.36
C GLU A 305 -20.28 9.53 -10.03
N GLU A 306 -19.93 10.58 -9.27
CA GLU A 306 -19.06 11.64 -9.75
C GLU A 306 -17.66 11.11 -10.13
N VAL A 307 -17.05 10.29 -9.26
CA VAL A 307 -15.73 9.69 -9.49
C VAL A 307 -15.74 8.77 -10.71
N LEU A 308 -16.76 7.92 -10.86
CA LEU A 308 -16.90 7.03 -12.02
C LEU A 308 -17.04 7.82 -13.31
N THR A 309 -17.91 8.83 -13.33
CA THR A 309 -18.14 9.69 -14.50
C THR A 309 -16.86 10.43 -14.93
N ARG A 310 -16.15 11.03 -13.97
CA ARG A 310 -14.88 11.74 -14.21
C ARG A 310 -13.79 10.78 -14.70
N SER A 311 -13.73 9.58 -14.15
CA SER A 311 -12.73 8.56 -14.52
C SER A 311 -13.00 7.97 -15.91
N GLU A 312 -14.26 7.71 -16.25
CA GLU A 312 -14.66 7.16 -17.55
C GLU A 312 -14.28 8.10 -18.71
N ALA A 313 -14.46 9.42 -18.51
CA ALA A 313 -14.08 10.43 -19.48
C ALA A 313 -12.58 10.43 -19.83
N LEU A 314 -11.72 9.87 -18.97
CA LEU A 314 -10.29 9.74 -19.21
C LEU A 314 -9.93 8.46 -19.98
N GLY A 315 -10.85 7.49 -20.10
CA GLY A 315 -10.59 6.20 -20.74
C GLY A 315 -9.58 5.33 -19.99
N ILE A 316 -9.35 5.57 -18.70
CA ILE A 316 -8.34 4.87 -17.90
C ILE A 316 -9.01 3.70 -17.17
N ALA A 317 -8.61 2.47 -17.50
CA ALA A 317 -9.12 1.26 -16.85
C ALA A 317 -8.85 1.27 -15.32
N PRO A 318 -9.77 0.71 -14.49
CA PRO A 318 -9.60 0.67 -13.04
C PRO A 318 -8.62 -0.40 -12.57
N TYR A 319 -8.40 -1.44 -13.37
CA TYR A 319 -7.44 -2.51 -13.14
C TYR A 319 -6.30 -2.41 -14.15
N GLY A 320 -5.09 -2.76 -13.73
CA GLY A 320 -3.92 -2.85 -14.60
C GLY A 320 -3.23 -4.20 -14.42
N GLY A 321 -2.59 -4.66 -15.49
CA GLY A 321 -1.70 -5.81 -15.49
C GLY A 321 -0.40 -5.49 -16.21
N PHE A 322 0.60 -6.34 -16.04
CA PHE A 322 1.94 -6.14 -16.59
C PHE A 322 2.29 -7.25 -17.57
N ILE A 323 3.03 -6.86 -18.61
CA ILE A 323 3.74 -7.79 -19.47
C ILE A 323 5.18 -7.89 -18.98
N ASN A 324 5.74 -9.10 -18.99
CA ASN A 324 7.11 -9.31 -18.55
C ASN A 324 8.12 -8.82 -19.60
N PRO A 325 9.34 -8.40 -19.21
CA PRO A 325 10.45 -8.29 -20.15
C PRO A 325 10.94 -9.68 -20.60
N GLU A 326 11.50 -9.76 -21.80
CA GLU A 326 12.24 -10.92 -22.28
C GLU A 326 13.74 -10.78 -21.93
N MET A 327 14.27 -11.79 -21.25
CA MET A 327 15.69 -11.89 -20.90
C MET A 327 16.41 -12.82 -21.90
N GLN A 328 17.31 -12.27 -22.71
CA GLN A 328 18.05 -12.99 -23.74
C GLN A 328 19.52 -13.14 -23.33
N ALA A 329 19.97 -14.37 -23.11
CA ALA A 329 21.37 -14.66 -22.78
C ALA A 329 22.27 -14.46 -24.02
N MET A 330 23.32 -13.65 -23.87
CA MET A 330 24.34 -13.38 -24.88
C MET A 330 25.62 -14.13 -24.53
N TYR A 331 26.05 -15.03 -25.40
CA TYR A 331 27.18 -15.92 -25.16
C TYR A 331 28.46 -15.38 -25.81
N VAL A 332 29.58 -15.41 -25.09
CA VAL A 332 30.88 -14.89 -25.57
C VAL A 332 31.79 -15.99 -26.10
N GLU A 333 31.88 -17.12 -25.39
CA GLU A 333 32.61 -18.35 -25.76
C GLU A 333 31.87 -19.56 -25.15
N ASP A 334 32.09 -20.78 -25.67
CA ASP A 334 31.49 -22.08 -25.26
C ASP A 334 30.63 -22.06 -23.99
N GLY A 335 29.33 -21.81 -24.16
CA GLY A 335 28.32 -21.89 -23.11
C GLY A 335 28.40 -20.84 -21.99
N MET A 336 29.37 -19.92 -22.02
CA MET A 336 29.52 -18.84 -21.04
C MET A 336 28.67 -17.63 -21.43
N ILE A 337 27.71 -17.29 -20.57
CA ILE A 337 26.90 -16.07 -20.68
C ILE A 337 27.81 -14.88 -20.32
N GLY A 338 28.04 -14.01 -21.30
CA GLY A 338 28.78 -12.75 -21.09
C GLY A 338 27.88 -11.57 -20.77
N ASP A 339 26.61 -11.62 -21.18
CA ASP A 339 25.62 -10.57 -20.93
C ASP A 339 24.18 -11.13 -20.98
N VAL A 340 23.22 -10.40 -20.41
CA VAL A 340 21.78 -10.67 -20.53
C VAL A 340 21.09 -9.43 -21.05
N LYS A 341 20.64 -9.48 -22.30
CA LYS A 341 19.91 -8.39 -22.93
C LYS A 341 18.44 -8.44 -22.51
N LEU A 342 17.93 -7.31 -22.02
CA LEU A 342 16.50 -7.11 -21.78
C LEU A 342 15.82 -6.57 -23.04
N VAL A 343 14.73 -7.21 -23.45
CA VAL A 343 13.84 -6.75 -24.53
C VAL A 343 12.45 -6.58 -23.95
N TYR A 344 11.85 -5.41 -24.13
CA TYR A 344 10.49 -5.14 -23.67
C TYR A 344 9.52 -5.43 -24.82
N PRO A 345 8.56 -6.36 -24.66
CA PRO A 345 7.58 -6.66 -25.71
C PRO A 345 6.67 -5.47 -25.99
N ASP A 346 6.22 -5.36 -27.23
CA ASP A 346 5.38 -4.25 -27.69
C ASP A 346 3.92 -4.40 -27.25
N ASP A 347 3.43 -5.63 -27.08
CA ASP A 347 2.03 -5.90 -26.76
C ASP A 347 1.77 -7.22 -26.01
N PHE A 348 0.65 -7.25 -25.31
CA PHE A 348 0.19 -8.39 -24.51
C PHE A 348 -0.12 -9.63 -25.34
N ALA A 349 -0.74 -9.48 -26.50
CA ALA A 349 -1.20 -10.61 -27.30
C ALA A 349 -0.02 -11.39 -27.88
N THR A 350 0.98 -10.69 -28.42
CA THR A 350 2.23 -11.29 -28.90
C THR A 350 2.95 -12.04 -27.78
N GLN A 351 3.06 -11.46 -26.58
CA GLN A 351 3.68 -12.15 -25.44
C GLN A 351 2.93 -13.43 -25.08
N MET A 352 1.60 -13.38 -24.98
CA MET A 352 0.79 -14.55 -24.60
C MET A 352 0.84 -15.67 -25.64
N LEU A 353 0.87 -15.32 -26.94
CA LEU A 353 1.05 -16.28 -28.02
C LEU A 353 2.45 -16.92 -27.96
N ASN A 354 3.50 -16.13 -27.72
CA ASN A 354 4.86 -16.64 -27.54
C ASN A 354 4.98 -17.57 -26.33
N TYR A 355 4.33 -17.24 -25.22
CA TYR A 355 4.27 -18.10 -24.03
C TYR A 355 3.57 -19.42 -24.29
N SER A 356 2.42 -19.37 -24.97
CA SER A 356 1.68 -20.57 -25.36
C SER A 356 2.51 -21.50 -26.25
N GLN A 357 3.29 -20.94 -27.18
CA GLN A 357 4.12 -21.71 -28.10
C GLN A 357 5.39 -22.27 -27.44
N SER A 358 6.07 -21.47 -26.61
CA SER A 358 7.43 -21.78 -26.13
C SER A 358 7.48 -22.37 -24.72
N TYR A 359 6.44 -22.12 -23.92
CA TYR A 359 6.37 -22.51 -22.51
C TYR A 359 5.09 -23.31 -22.16
N GLY A 360 4.27 -23.67 -23.16
CA GLY A 360 3.06 -24.48 -23.01
C GLY A 360 3.35 -25.99 -22.94
N PHE A 361 4.04 -26.44 -21.88
CA PHE A 361 4.52 -27.84 -21.78
C PHE A 361 3.48 -28.85 -21.27
N LEU A 362 2.36 -28.40 -20.70
CA LEU A 362 1.35 -29.29 -20.16
C LEU A 362 0.44 -29.87 -21.26
N PRO A 363 0.00 -31.13 -21.13
CA PRO A 363 -1.00 -31.70 -22.03
C PRO A 363 -2.34 -30.96 -21.89
N LEU A 364 -3.19 -31.09 -22.91
CA LEU A 364 -4.56 -30.54 -22.87
C LEU A 364 -5.43 -31.22 -21.79
N ASN A 365 -5.14 -32.48 -21.48
CA ASN A 365 -5.80 -33.22 -20.40
C ASN A 365 -4.78 -33.54 -19.29
N ASN A 366 -5.03 -33.02 -18.09
CA ASN A 366 -4.25 -33.24 -16.88
C ASN A 366 -5.04 -34.01 -15.80
N ASP A 367 -6.11 -34.70 -16.20
CA ASP A 367 -6.93 -35.51 -15.29
C ASP A 367 -6.05 -36.53 -14.59
N TYR A 368 -6.21 -36.60 -13.27
CA TYR A 368 -5.59 -37.64 -12.48
C TYR A 368 -6.26 -38.98 -12.80
N ILE A 369 -5.62 -39.78 -13.66
CA ILE A 369 -6.01 -41.17 -13.87
C ILE A 369 -5.30 -41.98 -12.78
N ALA A 370 -6.05 -42.40 -11.77
CA ALA A 370 -5.56 -43.39 -10.81
C ALA A 370 -5.37 -44.71 -11.56
N GLU A 371 -4.12 -45.16 -11.71
CA GLU A 371 -3.81 -46.54 -12.10
C GLU A 371 -4.11 -47.52 -10.96
#